data_AF-A0A914DK87-F1
#
_entry.id   AF-A0A914DK87-F1
#
_cell.length_a   1.000
_cell.length_b   1.000
_cell.length_c   1.000
_cell.angle_alpha   90.00
_cell.angle_beta   90.00
_cell.angle_gamma   90.00
#
_symmetry.space_group_name_H-M   'P 1'
#
loop_
_entity.id
_entity.type
_entity.pdbx_description
1 polymer ?
#
loop_
_entity_poly.entity_id
_entity_poly.type
_entity_poly.pdbx_seq_one_letter_code
_entity_poly.pdbx_strand_id
1 'polypeptide(L)'
;MGRINAKKRNANASLPEAREAKRKKLSANHLEEDRRLLDSREKALERERALLEKEKSDFERQRKELEREKAEFKKQQDKMKKDKREYEKNQKEFQQEKMKLEKEKLKVGKLEKKAKKFKEVKLSMSRTLDKSKKEKRFLKKKFWKVIHSRNSWKSKRMPNKKSQRKRRKTTLTPRQELEFMVAFNITWSARKRMKSWMRKHEIDGTGVLQRANIEEAILMRMNNLNEAGRLKIRENNQTFACVIGDKGAKWTKIGIFFIDVDKSCDPRNIMLLSLYKGDDSAAALRKYCSDVFTQLCEIQGTTYYLGGIELTLMLMLGGDMSLEANVIGRPHVWSFNKFCLICKADKKMSFDMQFQAERMDFEPEMIIPSPLHVILGLATDYLKALEKIALGIDRLIYERMDQLLQSYGIAKQAWNHSWTGKF
;
A
#
# COMPACT_ATOMS: atom_id res chain seq x y z
N MET A 1 19.53 -97.42 69.74
CA MET A 1 18.99 -96.06 69.48
C MET A 1 20.12 -95.03 69.49
N GLY A 2 20.84 -94.80 68.37
CA GLY A 2 22.01 -93.90 68.42
C GLY A 2 22.66 -93.49 67.09
N ARG A 3 21.99 -93.58 65.94
CA ARG A 3 22.59 -93.22 64.63
C ARG A 3 21.82 -92.21 63.78
N ILE A 4 20.76 -91.58 64.31
CA ILE A 4 19.93 -90.66 63.51
C ILE A 4 20.29 -89.16 63.72
N ASN A 5 21.04 -88.81 64.77
CA ASN A 5 21.29 -87.39 65.09
C ASN A 5 22.58 -86.75 64.52
N ALA A 6 23.41 -87.47 63.76
CA ALA A 6 24.63 -86.89 63.19
C ALA A 6 24.41 -86.20 61.82
N LYS A 7 23.42 -86.62 61.01
CA LYS A 7 23.23 -86.07 59.65
C LYS A 7 22.49 -84.72 59.60
N LYS A 8 21.77 -84.32 60.65
CA LYS A 8 21.03 -83.03 60.68
C LYS A 8 21.87 -81.83 61.14
N ARG A 9 23.06 -82.04 61.73
CA ARG A 9 23.93 -80.94 62.17
C ARG A 9 24.87 -80.40 61.08
N ASN A 10 25.14 -81.15 60.01
CA ASN A 10 26.00 -80.70 58.90
C ASN A 10 25.28 -79.91 57.78
N ALA A 11 23.95 -79.91 57.74
CA ALA A 11 23.19 -79.20 56.71
C ALA A 11 22.92 -77.72 57.02
N ASN A 12 23.11 -77.29 58.28
CA ASN A 12 22.86 -75.91 58.70
C ASN A 12 24.12 -75.03 58.74
N ALA A 13 25.31 -75.60 58.59
CA ALA A 13 26.58 -74.85 58.55
C ALA A 13 26.87 -74.23 57.16
N SER A 14 26.24 -74.71 56.09
CA SER A 14 26.47 -74.27 54.70
C SER A 14 25.51 -73.17 54.19
N LEU A 15 24.51 -72.79 55.00
CA LEU A 15 23.52 -71.75 54.67
C LEU A 15 24.06 -70.29 54.74
N PRO A 16 24.95 -69.92 55.67
CA PRO A 16 25.53 -68.57 55.73
C PRO A 16 26.45 -68.29 54.54
N GLU A 17 27.32 -69.24 54.17
CA GLU A 17 28.27 -69.10 53.06
C GLU A 17 27.58 -68.95 51.71
N ALA A 18 26.49 -69.70 51.47
CA ALA A 18 25.68 -69.58 50.26
C ALA A 18 24.97 -68.21 50.16
N ARG A 19 24.53 -67.64 51.29
CA ARG A 19 23.92 -66.30 51.34
C ARG A 19 24.94 -65.19 51.11
N GLU A 20 26.16 -65.34 51.65
CA GLU A 20 27.25 -64.40 51.43
C GLU A 20 27.75 -64.42 49.98
N ALA A 21 27.89 -65.61 49.37
CA ALA A 21 28.21 -65.74 47.95
C ALA A 21 27.16 -65.09 47.05
N LYS A 22 25.87 -65.24 47.37
CA LYS A 22 24.77 -64.59 46.64
C LYS A 22 24.83 -63.06 46.76
N ARG A 23 25.14 -62.53 47.96
CA ARG A 23 25.34 -61.08 48.18
C ARG A 23 26.54 -60.54 47.41
N LYS A 24 27.67 -61.24 47.42
CA LYS A 24 28.87 -60.86 46.65
C LYS A 24 28.60 -60.85 45.14
N LYS A 25 27.84 -61.84 44.62
CA LYS A 25 27.44 -61.89 43.21
C LYS A 25 26.49 -60.76 42.83
N LEU A 26 25.50 -60.46 43.67
CA LEU A 26 24.60 -59.31 43.47
C LEU A 26 25.37 -57.98 43.49
N SER A 27 26.29 -57.80 44.44
CA SER A 27 27.13 -56.60 44.52
C SER A 27 28.06 -56.46 43.31
N ALA A 28 28.62 -57.55 42.80
CA ALA A 28 29.45 -57.53 41.59
C ALA A 28 28.63 -57.15 40.35
N ASN A 29 27.41 -57.69 40.22
CA ASN A 29 26.51 -57.34 39.12
C ASN A 29 26.10 -55.85 39.16
N HIS A 30 25.79 -55.31 40.35
CA HIS A 30 25.49 -53.87 40.50
C HIS A 30 26.68 -52.99 40.10
N LEU A 31 27.90 -53.35 40.51
CA LEU A 31 29.10 -52.62 40.13
C LEU A 31 29.36 -52.68 38.61
N GLU A 32 29.06 -53.80 37.96
CA GLU A 32 29.17 -53.91 36.50
C GLU A 32 28.11 -53.07 35.78
N GLU A 33 26.88 -53.03 36.30
CA GLU A 33 25.80 -52.18 35.79
C GLU A 33 26.14 -50.69 35.94
N ASP A 34 26.64 -50.27 37.10
CA ASP A 34 27.10 -48.90 37.35
C ASP A 34 28.23 -48.49 36.39
N ARG A 35 29.18 -49.39 36.11
CA ARG A 35 30.24 -49.13 35.11
C ARG A 35 29.66 -48.92 33.71
N ARG A 36 28.70 -49.75 33.29
CA ARG A 36 28.03 -49.59 31.98
C ARG A 36 27.26 -48.28 31.89
N LEU A 37 26.62 -47.85 32.98
CA LEU A 37 25.93 -46.57 33.05
C LEU A 37 26.90 -45.38 32.97
N LEU A 38 28.04 -45.46 33.65
CA LEU A 38 29.09 -44.44 33.56
C LEU A 38 29.67 -44.34 32.15
N ASP A 39 30.03 -45.46 31.52
CA ASP A 39 30.53 -45.48 30.14
C ASP A 39 29.50 -44.89 29.14
N SER A 40 28.22 -45.21 29.32
CA SER A 40 27.13 -44.65 28.52
C SER A 40 27.01 -43.14 28.71
N ARG A 41 27.13 -42.66 29.95
CA ARG A 41 27.09 -41.24 30.30
C ARG A 41 28.29 -40.48 29.74
N GLU A 42 29.49 -41.04 29.81
CA GLU A 42 30.70 -40.43 29.22
C GLU A 42 30.56 -40.27 27.70
N LYS A 43 30.07 -41.30 27.00
CA LYS A 43 29.79 -41.22 25.56
C LYS A 43 28.72 -40.20 25.22
N ALA A 44 27.70 -40.05 26.07
CA ALA A 44 26.67 -39.02 25.89
C ALA A 44 27.26 -37.60 26.04
N LEU A 45 28.09 -37.39 27.06
CA LEU A 45 28.79 -36.12 27.29
C LEU A 45 29.76 -35.77 26.16
N GLU A 46 30.45 -36.76 25.59
CA GLU A 46 31.34 -36.56 24.45
C GLU A 46 30.58 -36.08 23.21
N ARG A 47 29.40 -36.66 22.93
CA ARG A 47 28.53 -36.21 21.84
C ARG A 47 28.02 -34.79 22.07
N GLU A 48 27.63 -34.46 23.30
CA GLU A 48 27.16 -33.12 23.66
C GLU A 48 28.27 -32.07 23.48
N ARG A 49 29.51 -32.37 23.91
CA ARG A 49 30.67 -31.51 23.67
C ARG A 49 30.93 -31.28 22.18
N ALA A 50 30.85 -32.34 21.37
CA ALA A 50 31.03 -32.23 19.92
C ALA A 50 29.94 -31.39 19.24
N LEU A 51 28.70 -31.42 19.75
CA LEU A 51 27.62 -30.56 19.26
C LEU A 51 27.87 -29.09 19.64
N LEU A 52 28.24 -28.83 20.88
CA LEU A 52 28.55 -27.47 21.36
C LEU A 52 29.73 -26.84 20.60
N GLU A 53 30.75 -27.63 20.24
CA GLU A 53 31.88 -27.14 19.45
C GLU A 53 31.46 -26.78 18.01
N LYS A 54 30.57 -27.56 17.40
CA LYS A 54 29.97 -27.22 16.11
C LYS A 54 29.16 -25.94 16.18
N GLU A 55 28.27 -25.82 17.16
CA GLU A 55 27.45 -24.60 17.36
C GLU A 55 28.34 -23.37 17.54
N LYS A 56 29.41 -23.47 18.35
CA LYS A 56 30.37 -22.37 18.52
C LYS A 56 31.02 -21.96 17.20
N SER A 57 31.41 -22.94 16.37
CA SER A 57 32.01 -22.66 15.05
C SER A 57 31.02 -21.98 14.08
N ASP A 58 29.73 -22.34 14.15
CA ASP A 58 28.69 -21.72 13.34
C ASP A 58 28.38 -20.29 13.80
N PHE A 59 28.33 -20.05 15.12
CA PHE A 59 28.22 -18.69 15.67
C PHE A 59 29.38 -17.79 15.25
N GLU A 60 30.61 -18.30 15.22
CA GLU A 60 31.76 -17.55 14.74
C GLU A 60 31.68 -17.21 13.24
N ARG A 61 31.14 -18.12 12.42
CA ARG A 61 30.86 -17.86 11.00
C ARG A 61 29.81 -16.77 10.83
N GLN A 62 28.69 -16.88 11.53
CA GLN A 62 27.61 -15.88 11.49
C GLN A 62 28.10 -14.50 11.94
N ARG A 63 28.94 -14.43 12.99
CA ARG A 63 29.53 -13.17 13.45
C ARG A 63 30.39 -12.52 12.36
N LYS A 64 31.23 -13.30 11.67
CA LYS A 64 32.08 -12.80 10.56
C LYS A 64 31.25 -12.32 9.37
N GLU A 65 30.14 -13.01 9.07
CA GLU A 65 29.20 -12.61 8.02
C GLU A 65 28.52 -11.27 8.36
N LEU A 66 28.00 -11.12 9.58
CA LEU A 66 27.42 -9.86 10.07
C LEU A 66 28.43 -8.70 10.06
N GLU A 67 29.71 -8.96 10.36
CA GLU A 67 30.76 -7.94 10.26
C GLU A 67 31.01 -7.49 8.81
N ARG A 68 30.93 -8.41 7.83
CA ARG A 68 31.02 -8.08 6.40
C ARG A 68 29.83 -7.27 5.93
N GLU A 69 28.61 -7.67 6.28
CA GLU A 69 27.38 -6.94 5.94
C GLU A 69 27.39 -5.52 6.52
N LYS A 70 27.83 -5.34 7.78
CA LYS A 70 28.00 -4.01 8.40
C LYS A 70 29.00 -3.15 7.62
N ALA A 71 30.09 -3.73 7.13
CA ALA A 71 31.08 -3.00 6.34
C ALA A 71 30.53 -2.59 4.96
N GLU A 72 29.76 -3.46 4.30
CA GLU A 72 29.08 -3.16 3.04
C GLU A 72 28.01 -2.08 3.19
N PHE A 73 27.19 -2.17 4.24
CA PHE A 73 26.19 -1.15 4.55
C PHE A 73 26.84 0.22 4.77
N LYS A 74 27.97 0.27 5.49
CA LYS A 74 28.73 1.52 5.67
C LYS A 74 29.24 2.08 4.34
N LYS A 75 29.78 1.24 3.44
CA LYS A 75 30.18 1.67 2.08
C LYS A 75 29.00 2.24 1.28
N GLN A 76 27.83 1.61 1.34
CA GLN A 76 26.62 2.11 0.68
C GLN A 76 26.16 3.45 1.26
N GLN A 77 26.21 3.61 2.59
CA GLN A 77 25.86 4.87 3.25
C GLN A 77 26.79 6.02 2.82
N ASP A 78 28.09 5.75 2.70
CA ASP A 78 29.06 6.75 2.24
C ASP A 78 28.89 7.08 0.75
N LYS A 79 28.52 6.10 -0.08
CA LYS A 79 28.14 6.34 -1.48
C LYS A 79 26.91 7.25 -1.58
N MET A 80 25.84 6.95 -0.83
CA MET A 80 24.64 7.81 -0.81
C MET A 80 24.94 9.25 -0.33
N LYS A 81 25.86 9.43 0.63
CA LYS A 81 26.29 10.76 1.06
C LYS A 81 27.01 11.52 -0.05
N LYS A 82 27.82 10.84 -0.87
CA LYS A 82 28.48 11.45 -2.04
C LYS A 82 27.44 11.85 -3.10
N ASP A 83 26.54 10.94 -3.46
CA ASP A 83 25.49 11.18 -4.46
C ASP A 83 24.58 12.34 -4.03
N LYS A 84 24.24 12.43 -2.74
CA LYS A 84 23.47 13.55 -2.19
C LYS A 84 24.18 14.90 -2.36
N ARG A 85 25.49 14.96 -2.10
CA ARG A 85 26.28 16.19 -2.28
C ARG A 85 26.36 16.60 -3.75
N GLU A 86 26.50 15.63 -4.65
CA GLU A 86 26.50 15.88 -6.09
C GLU A 86 25.14 16.41 -6.58
N TYR A 87 24.05 15.80 -6.11
CA TYR A 87 22.70 16.28 -6.39
C TYR A 87 22.48 17.73 -5.92
N GLU A 88 22.91 18.07 -4.70
CA GLU A 88 22.83 19.44 -4.16
C GLU A 88 23.65 20.44 -4.99
N LYS A 89 24.81 20.02 -5.53
CA LYS A 89 25.62 20.85 -6.44
C LYS A 89 24.88 21.09 -7.76
N ASN A 90 24.38 20.02 -8.39
CA ASN A 90 23.64 20.10 -9.66
C ASN A 90 22.36 20.95 -9.50
N GLN A 91 21.68 20.87 -8.35
CA GLN A 91 20.51 21.69 -8.06
C GLN A 91 20.85 23.19 -8.00
N LYS A 92 22.00 23.56 -7.41
CA LYS A 92 22.46 24.96 -7.37
C LYS A 92 22.84 25.45 -8.76
N GLU A 93 23.52 24.64 -9.57
CA GLU A 93 23.87 24.98 -10.95
C GLU A 93 22.62 25.21 -11.81
N PHE A 94 21.62 24.33 -11.70
CA PHE A 94 20.33 24.47 -12.37
C PHE A 94 19.59 25.76 -11.98
N GLN A 95 19.60 26.12 -10.70
CA GLN A 95 19.00 27.39 -10.24
C GLN A 95 19.73 28.61 -10.82
N GLN A 96 21.06 28.58 -10.89
CA GLN A 96 21.84 29.66 -11.50
C GLN A 96 21.54 29.80 -13.00
N GLU A 97 21.45 28.69 -13.72
CA GLU A 97 21.12 28.68 -15.14
C GLU A 97 19.70 29.19 -15.40
N LYS A 98 18.73 28.79 -14.58
CA LYS A 98 17.36 29.31 -14.63
C LYS A 98 17.33 30.84 -14.47
N MET A 99 18.09 31.38 -13.51
CA MET A 99 18.19 32.83 -13.31
C MET A 99 18.86 33.55 -14.49
N LYS A 100 19.85 32.94 -15.15
CA LYS A 100 20.45 33.49 -16.37
C LYS A 100 19.43 33.54 -17.52
N LEU A 101 18.70 32.45 -17.72
CA LEU A 101 17.68 32.33 -18.76
C LEU A 101 16.51 33.31 -18.55
N GLU A 102 16.10 33.55 -17.30
CA GLU A 102 15.11 34.58 -16.99
C GLU A 102 15.60 36.00 -17.33
N LYS A 103 16.87 36.32 -17.04
CA LYS A 103 17.48 37.61 -17.44
C LYS A 103 17.52 37.77 -18.96
N GLU A 104 17.83 36.71 -19.70
CA GLU A 104 17.83 36.72 -21.17
C GLU A 104 16.44 36.91 -21.76
N LYS A 105 15.42 36.19 -21.25
CA LYS A 105 14.01 36.40 -21.62
C LYS A 105 13.59 37.86 -21.44
N LEU A 106 14.04 38.50 -20.36
CA LEU A 106 13.75 39.90 -20.09
C LEU A 106 14.45 40.86 -21.07
N LYS A 107 15.67 40.54 -21.52
CA LYS A 107 16.36 41.27 -22.60
C LYS A 107 15.64 41.11 -23.94
N VAL A 108 15.26 39.89 -24.31
CA VAL A 108 14.51 39.60 -25.55
C VAL A 108 13.18 40.34 -25.55
N GLY A 109 12.42 40.31 -24.45
CA GLY A 109 11.16 41.04 -24.34
C GLY A 109 11.32 42.57 -24.48
N LYS A 110 12.44 43.15 -24.04
CA LYS A 110 12.76 44.57 -24.28
C LYS A 110 13.04 44.85 -25.77
N LEU A 111 13.77 43.96 -26.45
CA LEU A 111 14.05 44.07 -27.88
C LEU A 111 12.77 43.94 -28.73
N GLU A 112 11.90 43.00 -28.40
CA GLU A 112 10.60 42.84 -29.07
C GLU A 112 9.73 44.09 -28.94
N LYS A 113 9.69 44.73 -27.77
CA LYS A 113 8.99 46.01 -27.56
C LYS A 113 9.58 47.12 -28.44
N LYS A 114 10.91 47.21 -28.55
CA LYS A 114 11.58 48.16 -29.45
C LYS A 114 11.23 47.88 -30.93
N ALA A 115 11.25 46.61 -31.34
CA ALA A 115 10.90 46.22 -32.70
C ALA A 115 9.43 46.53 -33.05
N LYS A 116 8.49 46.33 -32.11
CA LYS A 116 7.08 46.74 -32.29
C LYS A 116 6.95 48.24 -32.49
N LYS A 117 7.58 49.05 -31.64
CA LYS A 117 7.61 50.52 -31.80
C LYS A 117 8.17 50.93 -33.16
N PHE A 118 9.26 50.30 -33.61
CA PHE A 118 9.85 50.58 -34.91
C PHE A 118 8.91 50.23 -36.08
N LYS A 119 8.19 49.10 -36.00
CA LYS A 119 7.16 48.74 -36.99
C LYS A 119 6.01 49.75 -37.03
N GLU A 120 5.55 50.24 -35.88
CA GLU A 120 4.49 51.26 -35.79
C GLU A 120 4.92 52.59 -36.43
N VAL A 121 6.15 53.04 -36.17
CA VAL A 121 6.73 54.23 -36.82
C VAL A 121 6.85 54.03 -38.33
N LYS A 122 7.31 52.86 -38.78
CA LYS A 122 7.38 52.56 -40.22
C LYS A 122 5.99 52.61 -40.88
N LEU A 123 4.97 52.05 -40.22
CA LEU A 123 3.57 52.10 -40.67
C LEU A 123 3.02 53.53 -40.72
N SER A 124 3.35 54.39 -39.75
CA SER A 124 2.91 55.79 -39.75
C SER A 124 3.57 56.61 -40.87
N MET A 125 4.86 56.37 -41.13
CA MET A 125 5.58 56.94 -42.28
C MET A 125 5.01 56.46 -43.62
N SER A 126 4.70 55.18 -43.76
CA SER A 126 4.03 54.67 -44.97
C SER A 126 2.66 55.29 -45.18
N ARG A 127 1.87 55.49 -44.11
CA ARG A 127 0.54 56.15 -44.19
C ARG A 127 0.63 57.61 -44.59
N THR A 128 1.65 58.35 -44.14
CA THR A 128 1.86 59.75 -44.56
C THR A 128 2.29 59.85 -46.01
N LEU A 129 3.18 58.96 -46.47
CA LEU A 129 3.52 58.81 -47.89
C LEU A 129 2.30 58.46 -48.76
N ASP A 130 1.46 57.53 -48.30
CA ASP A 130 0.24 57.15 -49.01
C ASP A 130 -0.82 58.25 -49.01
N LYS A 131 -0.91 59.07 -47.94
CA LYS A 131 -1.76 60.27 -47.93
C LYS A 131 -1.29 61.26 -49.00
N SER A 132 0.01 61.57 -49.06
CA SER A 132 0.59 62.43 -50.12
C SER A 132 0.33 61.88 -51.53
N LYS A 133 0.49 60.56 -51.73
CA LYS A 133 0.18 59.89 -53.01
C LYS A 133 -1.32 59.91 -53.31
N LYS A 134 -2.19 59.71 -52.32
CA LYS A 134 -3.66 59.78 -52.48
C LYS A 134 -4.12 61.20 -52.76
N GLU A 135 -3.50 62.22 -52.19
CA GLU A 135 -3.78 63.63 -52.46
C GLU A 135 -3.41 63.98 -53.91
N LYS A 136 -2.23 63.54 -54.37
CA LYS A 136 -1.86 63.60 -55.79
C LYS A 136 -2.83 62.84 -56.71
N ARG A 137 -3.28 61.65 -56.30
CA ARG A 137 -4.28 60.85 -57.04
C ARG A 137 -5.68 61.46 -56.97
N PHE A 138 -6.05 62.14 -55.89
CA PHE A 138 -7.33 62.81 -55.70
C PHE A 138 -7.40 64.08 -56.54
N LEU A 139 -6.31 64.86 -56.62
CA LEU A 139 -6.16 65.94 -57.60
C LEU A 139 -6.29 65.41 -59.03
N LYS A 140 -5.59 64.31 -59.38
CA LYS A 140 -5.77 63.62 -60.66
C LYS A 140 -7.21 63.11 -60.89
N LYS A 141 -7.88 62.56 -59.86
CA LYS A 141 -9.27 62.07 -59.94
C LYS A 141 -10.31 63.18 -59.95
N LYS A 142 -10.07 64.35 -59.34
CA LYS A 142 -10.93 65.53 -59.47
C LYS A 142 -10.86 66.04 -60.91
N PHE A 143 -9.67 66.07 -61.49
CA PHE A 143 -9.45 66.33 -62.91
C PHE A 143 -10.18 65.31 -63.80
N TRP A 144 -10.15 64.02 -63.43
CA TRP A 144 -10.81 62.94 -64.18
C TRP A 144 -12.34 62.83 -63.93
N LYS A 145 -12.85 63.23 -62.76
CA LYS A 145 -14.29 63.26 -62.42
C LYS A 145 -15.03 64.46 -63.01
N VAL A 146 -14.34 65.54 -63.35
CA VAL A 146 -14.88 66.58 -64.24
C VAL A 146 -15.16 65.99 -65.63
N ILE A 147 -14.41 64.97 -66.03
CA ILE A 147 -14.57 64.33 -67.33
C ILE A 147 -15.69 63.28 -67.29
N HIS A 148 -15.70 62.32 -66.36
CA HIS A 148 -16.73 61.26 -66.38
C HIS A 148 -17.31 60.93 -65.00
N SER A 149 -18.63 61.10 -64.84
CA SER A 149 -19.37 60.72 -63.65
C SER A 149 -20.79 60.27 -64.02
N ARG A 150 -21.02 58.95 -64.13
CA ARG A 150 -22.32 58.34 -63.82
C ARG A 150 -22.19 56.89 -63.33
N ASN A 151 -22.87 56.64 -62.23
CA ASN A 151 -23.47 55.40 -61.70
C ASN A 151 -22.58 54.27 -61.16
N SER A 152 -22.78 53.91 -59.88
CA SER A 152 -23.24 52.55 -59.50
C SER A 152 -23.70 52.43 -58.04
N TRP A 153 -24.65 51.51 -57.85
CA TRP A 153 -25.44 51.15 -56.67
C TRP A 153 -24.70 50.27 -55.63
N LYS A 154 -25.19 50.26 -54.39
CA LYS A 154 -24.80 49.36 -53.29
C LYS A 154 -25.91 48.36 -52.96
N SER A 155 -25.58 47.09 -52.71
CA SER A 155 -26.46 46.08 -52.10
C SER A 155 -25.99 45.70 -50.68
N LYS A 156 -26.95 45.43 -49.78
CA LYS A 156 -26.78 45.06 -48.35
C LYS A 156 -26.92 43.55 -48.15
N ARG A 157 -26.13 42.97 -47.23
CA ARG A 157 -26.20 41.57 -46.72
C ARG A 157 -27.13 41.44 -45.51
N MET A 158 -27.77 40.28 -45.35
CA MET A 158 -28.52 39.84 -44.16
C MET A 158 -27.66 38.99 -43.18
N PRO A 159 -28.07 38.84 -41.89
CA PRO A 159 -27.32 38.13 -40.86
C PRO A 159 -27.83 36.71 -40.56
N ASN A 160 -26.93 35.90 -39.99
CA ASN A 160 -27.03 34.45 -39.80
C ASN A 160 -27.61 34.05 -38.42
N LYS A 161 -28.41 32.99 -38.36
CA LYS A 161 -29.05 32.43 -37.15
C LYS A 161 -28.05 31.64 -36.28
N LYS A 162 -28.13 31.79 -34.95
CA LYS A 162 -27.39 30.97 -33.95
C LYS A 162 -28.28 29.86 -33.39
N SER A 163 -27.73 28.64 -33.32
CA SER A 163 -28.35 27.44 -32.73
C SER A 163 -28.12 27.36 -31.22
N GLN A 164 -29.16 26.95 -30.48
CA GLN A 164 -29.10 26.65 -29.05
C GLN A 164 -28.88 25.15 -28.82
N ARG A 165 -27.79 24.78 -28.12
CA ARG A 165 -27.59 23.44 -27.54
C ARG A 165 -27.99 23.46 -26.07
N LYS A 166 -29.01 22.67 -25.69
CA LYS A 166 -29.40 22.42 -24.29
C LYS A 166 -28.32 21.57 -23.60
N ARG A 167 -27.72 22.10 -22.53
CA ARG A 167 -26.86 21.35 -21.59
C ARG A 167 -27.71 20.88 -20.41
N ARG A 168 -27.77 19.57 -20.16
CA ARG A 168 -28.29 19.00 -18.91
C ARG A 168 -27.35 19.39 -17.76
N LYS A 169 -27.92 19.83 -16.62
CA LYS A 169 -27.17 20.24 -15.42
C LYS A 169 -27.19 19.11 -14.40
N THR A 170 -26.09 18.37 -14.30
CA THR A 170 -25.75 17.54 -13.13
C THR A 170 -24.83 18.38 -12.24
N THR A 171 -25.34 18.88 -11.12
CA THR A 171 -24.54 19.62 -10.13
C THR A 171 -25.02 19.27 -8.73
N LEU A 172 -24.09 18.85 -7.87
CA LEU A 172 -24.30 18.73 -6.42
C LEU A 172 -25.00 19.96 -5.86
N THR A 173 -25.93 19.74 -4.94
CA THR A 173 -26.49 20.85 -4.15
C THR A 173 -25.39 21.50 -3.31
N PRO A 174 -25.49 22.80 -2.99
CA PRO A 174 -24.50 23.48 -2.13
C PRO A 174 -24.25 22.78 -0.79
N ARG A 175 -25.28 22.12 -0.24
CA ARG A 175 -25.19 21.34 1.00
C ARG A 175 -24.37 20.07 0.83
N GLN A 176 -24.65 19.27 -0.20
CA GLN A 176 -23.85 18.07 -0.49
C GLN A 176 -22.40 18.45 -0.82
N GLU A 177 -22.19 19.59 -1.49
CA GLU A 177 -20.85 20.11 -1.75
C GLU A 177 -20.11 20.47 -0.44
N LEU A 178 -20.80 21.09 0.51
CA LEU A 178 -20.22 21.44 1.81
C LEU A 178 -19.90 20.18 2.64
N GLU A 179 -20.83 19.23 2.68
CA GLU A 179 -20.63 17.94 3.38
C GLU A 179 -19.44 17.18 2.78
N PHE A 180 -19.29 17.20 1.46
CA PHE A 180 -18.13 16.64 0.77
C PHE A 180 -16.84 17.36 1.16
N MET A 181 -16.82 18.70 1.11
CA MET A 181 -15.61 19.46 1.46
C MET A 181 -15.16 19.22 2.90
N VAL A 182 -16.10 19.12 3.84
CA VAL A 182 -15.82 18.82 5.26
C VAL A 182 -15.31 17.40 5.42
N ALA A 183 -15.95 16.41 4.78
CA ALA A 183 -15.55 15.01 4.87
C ALA A 183 -14.13 14.74 4.34
N PHE A 184 -13.68 15.51 3.34
CA PHE A 184 -12.36 15.33 2.70
C PHE A 184 -11.34 16.41 3.07
N ASN A 185 -11.64 17.25 4.07
CA ASN A 185 -10.79 18.35 4.51
C ASN A 185 -10.30 19.25 3.35
N ILE A 186 -11.18 19.51 2.40
CA ILE A 186 -10.85 20.24 1.17
C ILE A 186 -10.91 21.74 1.43
N THR A 187 -9.77 22.41 1.29
CA THR A 187 -9.69 23.87 1.40
C THR A 187 -10.55 24.57 0.33
N TRP A 188 -11.01 25.79 0.62
CA TRP A 188 -11.79 26.59 -0.33
C TRP A 188 -11.06 26.86 -1.67
N SER A 189 -9.73 26.94 -1.65
CA SER A 189 -8.90 27.01 -2.86
C SER A 189 -8.89 25.71 -3.66
N ALA A 190 -8.89 24.56 -2.99
CA ALA A 190 -9.00 23.24 -3.64
C ALA A 190 -10.42 22.98 -4.18
N ARG A 191 -11.45 23.59 -3.59
CA ARG A 191 -12.84 23.56 -4.07
C ARG A 191 -12.98 23.98 -5.54
N LYS A 192 -12.29 25.03 -6.00
CA LYS A 192 -12.39 25.47 -7.41
C LYS A 192 -11.87 24.41 -8.37
N ARG A 193 -10.77 23.73 -8.01
CA ARG A 193 -10.20 22.61 -8.77
C ARG A 193 -11.15 21.41 -8.74
N MET A 194 -11.69 21.10 -7.56
CA MET A 194 -12.72 20.06 -7.37
C MET A 194 -13.98 20.34 -8.21
N LYS A 195 -14.53 21.56 -8.24
CA LYS A 195 -15.68 21.91 -9.11
C LYS A 195 -15.37 21.76 -10.59
N SER A 196 -14.14 21.99 -11.01
CA SER A 196 -13.74 21.75 -12.39
C SER A 196 -13.60 20.26 -12.68
N TRP A 197 -13.18 19.49 -11.69
CA TRP A 197 -13.07 18.04 -11.76
C TRP A 197 -14.47 17.40 -11.74
N MET A 198 -15.34 17.73 -10.79
CA MET A 198 -16.73 17.28 -10.70
C MET A 198 -17.59 17.66 -11.90
N ARG A 199 -17.26 18.74 -12.64
CA ARG A 199 -17.95 19.03 -13.91
C ARG A 199 -17.59 18.06 -15.04
N LYS A 200 -16.48 17.33 -14.90
CA LYS A 200 -16.02 16.29 -15.82
C LYS A 200 -16.45 14.88 -15.37
N HIS A 201 -17.02 14.73 -14.17
CA HIS A 201 -17.37 13.43 -13.57
C HIS A 201 -18.84 13.44 -13.20
N GLU A 202 -19.58 12.39 -13.52
CA GLU A 202 -20.99 12.32 -13.17
C GLU A 202 -21.14 12.09 -11.66
N ILE A 203 -21.99 12.90 -11.05
CA ILE A 203 -22.41 12.73 -9.66
C ILE A 203 -23.89 12.50 -9.73
N ASP A 204 -24.32 11.30 -9.38
CA ASP A 204 -25.74 11.01 -9.28
C ASP A 204 -26.31 11.66 -8.00
N GLY A 205 -27.63 11.83 -7.95
CA GLY A 205 -28.30 12.38 -6.77
C GLY A 205 -28.16 11.50 -5.51
N THR A 206 -27.60 10.30 -5.62
CA THR A 206 -27.48 9.32 -4.53
C THR A 206 -26.19 9.49 -3.72
N GLY A 207 -25.30 10.41 -4.13
CA GLY A 207 -24.03 10.66 -3.46
C GLY A 207 -22.93 9.69 -3.89
N VAL A 208 -23.09 9.08 -5.07
CA VAL A 208 -22.07 8.27 -5.74
C VAL A 208 -21.33 9.15 -6.75
N LEU A 209 -20.01 9.09 -6.69
CA LEU A 209 -19.11 9.78 -7.59
C LEU A 209 -18.24 8.71 -8.27
N GLN A 210 -18.39 8.57 -9.58
CA GLN A 210 -17.65 7.59 -10.37
C GLN A 210 -16.99 8.24 -11.60
N ARG A 211 -15.91 7.61 -12.06
CA ARG A 211 -15.32 7.87 -13.38
C ARG A 211 -16.20 7.24 -14.47
N ALA A 212 -16.69 8.07 -15.40
CA ALA A 212 -17.51 7.59 -16.50
C ALA A 212 -16.75 6.74 -17.54
N ASN A 213 -15.47 7.04 -17.77
CA ASN A 213 -14.59 6.26 -18.65
C ASN A 213 -13.26 6.01 -17.93
N ILE A 214 -13.11 4.80 -17.39
CA ILE A 214 -11.93 4.40 -16.60
C ILE A 214 -10.73 4.14 -17.50
N GLU A 215 -10.94 3.54 -18.67
CA GLU A 215 -9.88 3.27 -19.65
C GLU A 215 -9.18 4.57 -20.07
N GLU A 216 -9.94 5.57 -20.52
CA GLU A 216 -9.39 6.87 -20.93
C GLU A 216 -8.62 7.54 -19.77
N ALA A 217 -9.14 7.42 -18.54
CA ALA A 217 -8.50 7.99 -17.37
C ALA A 217 -7.17 7.30 -17.03
N ILE A 218 -7.10 5.97 -17.15
CA ILE A 218 -5.90 5.16 -16.96
C ILE A 218 -4.87 5.48 -18.04
N LEU A 219 -5.27 5.50 -19.31
CA LEU A 219 -4.42 5.88 -20.44
C LEU A 219 -3.82 7.28 -20.28
N MET A 220 -4.67 8.27 -19.98
CA MET A 220 -4.21 9.63 -19.71
C MET A 220 -3.23 9.65 -18.53
N ARG A 221 -3.48 8.86 -17.49
CA ARG A 221 -2.59 8.78 -16.33
C ARG A 221 -1.25 8.15 -16.67
N MET A 222 -1.23 7.05 -17.42
CA MET A 222 -0.01 6.39 -17.90
C MET A 222 0.82 7.35 -18.76
N ASN A 223 0.20 8.06 -19.69
CA ASN A 223 0.87 9.06 -20.52
C ASN A 223 1.52 10.16 -19.67
N ASN A 224 0.78 10.72 -18.70
CA ASN A 224 1.33 11.73 -17.79
C ASN A 224 2.51 11.20 -16.94
N LEU A 225 2.45 9.93 -16.51
CA LEU A 225 3.55 9.31 -15.76
C LEU A 225 4.78 9.09 -16.65
N ASN A 226 4.59 8.69 -17.90
CA ASN A 226 5.65 8.50 -18.87
C ASN A 226 6.30 9.81 -19.31
N GLU A 227 5.51 10.83 -19.67
CA GLU A 227 6.00 12.18 -20.01
C GLU A 227 6.81 12.81 -18.86
N ALA A 228 6.42 12.51 -17.63
CA ALA A 228 7.15 12.96 -16.44
C ALA A 228 8.40 12.12 -16.12
N GLY A 229 8.70 11.07 -16.91
CA GLY A 229 9.81 10.15 -16.67
C GLY A 229 9.66 9.31 -15.39
N ARG A 230 8.43 9.12 -14.91
CA ARG A 230 8.13 8.42 -13.65
C ARG A 230 7.70 6.98 -13.82
N LEU A 231 7.18 6.63 -15.00
CA LEU A 231 6.78 5.26 -15.33
C LEU A 231 8.03 4.44 -15.66
N LYS A 232 8.24 3.33 -14.94
CA LYS A 232 9.36 2.41 -15.15
C LYS A 232 8.89 1.18 -15.91
N ILE A 233 9.07 1.21 -17.23
CA ILE A 233 8.73 0.06 -18.07
C ILE A 233 9.69 -1.10 -17.76
N ARG A 234 9.15 -2.26 -17.42
CA ARG A 234 9.94 -3.50 -17.20
C ARG A 234 10.27 -4.16 -18.54
N GLU A 235 11.28 -5.05 -18.52
CA GLU A 235 11.76 -5.78 -19.71
C GLU A 235 10.67 -6.56 -20.46
N ASN A 236 9.60 -6.96 -19.77
CA ASN A 236 8.51 -7.75 -20.34
C ASN A 236 7.39 -6.92 -20.96
N ASN A 237 7.56 -5.59 -21.12
CA ASN A 237 6.51 -4.70 -21.64
C ASN A 237 5.19 -4.78 -20.83
N GLN A 238 5.29 -5.11 -19.55
CA GLN A 238 4.16 -5.16 -18.63
C GLN A 238 4.23 -3.99 -17.66
N THR A 239 3.06 -3.43 -17.36
CA THR A 239 2.89 -2.42 -16.31
C THR A 239 1.80 -2.87 -15.36
N PHE A 240 2.07 -2.74 -14.06
CA PHE A 240 1.17 -3.18 -13.02
C PHE A 240 0.47 -1.99 -12.36
N ALA A 241 -0.84 -2.14 -12.13
CA ALA A 241 -1.62 -1.20 -11.34
C ALA A 241 -2.40 -1.95 -10.26
N CYS A 242 -2.49 -1.36 -9.07
CA CYS A 242 -3.20 -1.93 -7.95
C CYS A 242 -4.48 -1.12 -7.70
N VAL A 243 -5.61 -1.81 -7.80
CA VAL A 243 -6.93 -1.34 -7.37
C VAL A 243 -6.97 -1.42 -5.86
N ILE A 244 -7.29 -0.30 -5.23
CA ILE A 244 -7.38 -0.17 -3.78
C ILE A 244 -8.73 0.34 -3.34
N GLY A 245 -9.09 0.06 -2.10
CA GLY A 245 -10.17 0.78 -1.44
C GLY A 245 -9.96 0.92 0.06
N ASP A 246 -10.76 1.81 0.62
CA ASP A 246 -10.76 2.15 2.03
C ASP A 246 -12.14 2.63 2.47
N LYS A 247 -12.67 2.00 3.51
CA LYS A 247 -13.85 2.47 4.22
C LYS A 247 -13.43 3.42 5.35
N GLY A 248 -13.65 4.71 5.12
CA GLY A 248 -13.38 5.77 6.09
C GLY A 248 -14.66 6.45 6.54
N ALA A 249 -14.98 6.35 7.83
CA ALA A 249 -16.19 6.94 8.43
C ALA A 249 -17.48 6.52 7.68
N LYS A 250 -18.12 7.45 6.95
CA LYS A 250 -19.37 7.24 6.20
C LYS A 250 -19.15 7.01 4.71
N TRP A 251 -17.90 6.93 4.25
CA TRP A 251 -17.55 6.92 2.84
C TRP A 251 -16.64 5.76 2.50
N THR A 252 -16.94 5.11 1.40
CA THR A 252 -16.10 4.09 0.78
C THR A 252 -15.46 4.66 -0.47
N LYS A 253 -14.14 4.52 -0.57
CA LYS A 253 -13.32 5.03 -1.68
C LYS A 253 -12.75 3.84 -2.43
N ILE A 254 -12.84 3.85 -3.76
CA ILE A 254 -12.12 2.93 -4.66
C ILE A 254 -11.18 3.76 -5.51
N GLY A 255 -9.91 3.38 -5.52
CA GLY A 255 -8.87 4.02 -6.31
C GLY A 255 -7.99 3.02 -7.02
N ILE A 256 -7.05 3.54 -7.80
CA ILE A 256 -6.03 2.76 -8.47
C ILE A 256 -4.71 3.51 -8.42
N PHE A 257 -3.60 2.80 -8.27
CA PHE A 257 -2.26 3.38 -8.39
C PHE A 257 -1.35 2.46 -9.20
N PHE A 258 -0.35 3.05 -9.86
CA PHE A 258 0.61 2.28 -10.66
C PHE A 258 1.78 1.81 -9.79
N ILE A 259 2.12 0.52 -9.86
CA ILE A 259 3.21 -0.06 -9.09
C ILE A 259 4.56 0.34 -9.69
N ASP A 260 4.64 0.38 -11.02
CA ASP A 260 5.87 0.63 -11.77
C ASP A 260 6.23 2.11 -11.86
N VAL A 261 6.35 2.76 -10.71
CA VAL A 261 6.81 4.15 -10.58
C VAL A 261 7.79 4.28 -9.41
N ASP A 262 8.67 5.29 -9.44
CA ASP A 262 9.70 5.51 -8.39
C ASP A 262 9.18 5.48 -6.95
N LYS A 263 7.95 5.95 -6.74
CA LYS A 263 7.27 6.01 -5.45
C LYS A 263 5.84 5.53 -5.62
N SER A 264 5.66 4.21 -5.68
CA SER A 264 4.37 3.55 -5.91
C SER A 264 3.30 3.99 -4.90
N CYS A 265 3.67 4.13 -3.63
CA CYS A 265 2.78 4.56 -2.53
C CYS A 265 2.65 6.09 -2.36
N ASP A 266 3.13 6.91 -3.30
CA ASP A 266 2.94 8.37 -3.23
C ASP A 266 1.44 8.71 -3.37
N PRO A 267 0.84 9.54 -2.50
CA PRO A 267 -0.56 9.95 -2.63
C PRO A 267 -0.90 10.58 -3.98
N ARG A 268 0.08 11.19 -4.66
CA ARG A 268 -0.07 11.75 -6.00
C ARG A 268 -0.16 10.69 -7.09
N ASN A 269 0.13 9.43 -6.76
CA ASN A 269 0.01 8.27 -7.64
C ASN A 269 -1.39 7.64 -7.62
N ILE A 270 -2.15 7.89 -6.57
CA ILE A 270 -3.50 7.35 -6.40
C ILE A 270 -4.48 8.15 -7.24
N MET A 271 -5.22 7.46 -8.10
CA MET A 271 -6.34 7.98 -8.86
C MET A 271 -7.64 7.43 -8.28
N LEU A 272 -8.55 8.33 -7.89
CA LEU A 272 -9.88 7.96 -7.44
C LEU A 272 -10.73 7.48 -8.63
N LEU A 273 -11.34 6.30 -8.50
CA LEU A 273 -12.23 5.69 -9.47
C LEU A 273 -13.69 5.81 -9.06
N SER A 274 -13.98 5.47 -7.80
CA SER A 274 -15.32 5.55 -7.21
C SER A 274 -15.26 6.09 -5.79
N LEU A 275 -16.32 6.78 -5.39
CA LEU A 275 -16.54 7.25 -4.03
C LEU A 275 -18.05 7.27 -3.77
N TYR A 276 -18.49 6.60 -2.71
CA TYR A 276 -19.89 6.59 -2.32
C TYR A 276 -20.06 6.62 -0.81
N LYS A 277 -21.25 7.03 -0.37
CA LYS A 277 -21.62 7.04 1.04
C LYS A 277 -22.21 5.69 1.44
N GLY A 278 -21.51 4.94 2.28
CA GLY A 278 -21.91 3.59 2.67
C GLY A 278 -20.78 2.84 3.36
N ASP A 279 -21.02 1.54 3.56
CA ASP A 279 -19.98 0.58 3.93
C ASP A 279 -19.35 -0.04 2.68
N ASP A 280 -18.32 -0.84 2.88
CA ASP A 280 -17.61 -1.63 1.88
C ASP A 280 -18.15 -3.07 1.82
N SER A 281 -19.40 -3.30 2.22
CA SER A 281 -20.03 -4.62 2.11
C SER A 281 -20.14 -5.06 0.65
N ALA A 282 -20.10 -6.37 0.39
CA ALA A 282 -20.25 -6.91 -0.96
C ALA A 282 -21.52 -6.41 -1.67
N ALA A 283 -22.63 -6.24 -0.92
CA ALA A 283 -23.87 -5.70 -1.47
C ALA A 283 -23.75 -4.21 -1.85
N ALA A 284 -23.11 -3.39 -1.02
CA ALA A 284 -22.89 -1.98 -1.30
C ALA A 284 -21.91 -1.78 -2.46
N LEU A 285 -20.81 -2.53 -2.49
CA LEU A 285 -19.84 -2.52 -3.59
C LEU A 285 -20.50 -2.94 -4.91
N ARG A 286 -21.33 -3.99 -4.92
CA ARG A 286 -22.07 -4.38 -6.13
C ARG A 286 -23.01 -3.27 -6.59
N LYS A 287 -23.73 -2.65 -5.66
CA LYS A 287 -24.69 -1.59 -5.98
C LYS A 287 -24.03 -0.33 -6.51
N TYR A 288 -22.88 0.06 -5.95
CA TYR A 288 -22.27 1.37 -6.18
C TYR A 288 -20.92 1.34 -6.90
N CYS A 289 -20.41 0.15 -7.26
CA CYS A 289 -19.13 -0.01 -7.95
C CYS A 289 -19.16 -1.08 -9.05
N SER A 290 -20.31 -1.68 -9.38
CA SER A 290 -20.43 -2.67 -10.48
C SER A 290 -19.79 -2.16 -11.76
N ASP A 291 -20.19 -0.97 -12.21
CA ASP A 291 -19.78 -0.42 -13.50
C ASP A 291 -18.28 -0.11 -13.54
N VAL A 292 -17.71 0.24 -12.38
CA VAL A 292 -16.28 0.49 -12.21
C VAL A 292 -15.51 -0.82 -12.31
N PHE A 293 -15.99 -1.87 -11.66
CA PHE A 293 -15.38 -3.19 -11.68
C PHE A 293 -15.51 -3.87 -13.05
N THR A 294 -16.64 -3.75 -13.73
CA THR A 294 -16.81 -4.23 -15.11
C THR A 294 -15.79 -3.60 -16.05
N GLN A 295 -15.67 -2.27 -16.03
CA GLN A 295 -14.65 -1.57 -16.83
C GLN A 295 -13.22 -1.98 -16.46
N LEU A 296 -12.92 -2.23 -15.17
CA LEU A 296 -11.60 -2.69 -14.74
C LEU A 296 -11.30 -4.11 -15.27
N CYS A 297 -12.28 -5.01 -15.28
CA CYS A 297 -12.13 -6.33 -15.89
C CYS A 297 -11.89 -6.24 -17.40
N GLU A 298 -12.58 -5.34 -18.10
CA GLU A 298 -12.43 -5.16 -19.55
C GLU A 298 -11.04 -4.67 -19.96
N ILE A 299 -10.41 -3.81 -19.16
CA ILE A 299 -9.07 -3.26 -19.45
C ILE A 299 -7.91 -4.16 -18.97
N GLN A 300 -8.21 -5.19 -18.17
CA GLN A 300 -7.20 -6.07 -17.62
C GLN A 300 -6.60 -6.90 -18.76
N GLY A 301 -5.27 -6.85 -18.90
CA GLY A 301 -4.57 -7.53 -19.99
C GLY A 301 -4.64 -6.80 -21.33
N THR A 302 -5.22 -5.60 -21.39
CA THR A 302 -5.21 -4.78 -22.61
C THR A 302 -3.82 -4.19 -22.85
N THR A 303 -3.38 -4.18 -24.11
CA THR A 303 -2.11 -3.59 -24.54
C THR A 303 -2.31 -2.18 -25.09
N TYR A 304 -1.49 -1.25 -24.62
CA TYR A 304 -1.53 0.16 -24.96
C TYR A 304 -0.22 0.63 -25.58
N TYR A 305 -0.29 1.49 -26.59
CA TYR A 305 0.90 2.08 -27.20
C TYR A 305 1.26 3.40 -26.51
N LEU A 306 2.38 3.42 -25.80
CA LEU A 306 2.80 4.54 -24.97
C LEU A 306 4.23 4.95 -25.30
N GLY A 307 4.40 6.13 -25.92
CA GLY A 307 5.73 6.66 -26.25
C GLY A 307 6.58 5.77 -27.18
N GLY A 308 5.95 4.97 -28.04
CA GLY A 308 6.66 4.06 -28.95
C GLY A 308 6.76 2.61 -28.46
N ILE A 309 6.25 2.31 -27.26
CA ILE A 309 6.35 1.00 -26.63
C ILE A 309 4.94 0.45 -26.41
N GLU A 310 4.73 -0.82 -26.75
CA GLU A 310 3.52 -1.55 -26.39
C GLU A 310 3.61 -2.01 -24.94
N LEU A 311 2.60 -1.69 -24.13
CA LEU A 311 2.53 -2.02 -22.71
C LEU A 311 1.23 -2.73 -22.37
N THR A 312 1.32 -3.93 -21.81
CA THR A 312 0.16 -4.66 -21.30
C THR A 312 -0.11 -4.27 -19.85
N LEU A 313 -1.34 -3.83 -19.56
CA LEU A 313 -1.76 -3.44 -18.22
C LEU A 313 -2.23 -4.67 -17.42
N MET A 314 -1.57 -4.91 -16.29
CA MET A 314 -1.93 -5.95 -15.33
C MET A 314 -2.53 -5.33 -14.08
N LEU A 315 -3.76 -5.73 -13.72
CA LEU A 315 -4.42 -5.25 -12.52
C LEU A 315 -4.19 -6.20 -11.35
N MET A 316 -3.94 -5.62 -10.19
CA MET A 316 -3.91 -6.31 -8.90
C MET A 316 -4.96 -5.71 -7.98
N LEU A 317 -5.42 -6.48 -7.01
CA LEU A 317 -6.29 -6.02 -5.94
C LEU A 317 -5.48 -5.90 -4.65
N GLY A 318 -5.63 -4.79 -3.94
CA GLY A 318 -5.07 -4.61 -2.61
C GLY A 318 -5.94 -3.72 -1.74
N GLY A 319 -5.72 -3.71 -0.44
CA GLY A 319 -6.45 -2.84 0.47
C GLY A 319 -6.57 -3.43 1.86
N ASP A 320 -7.65 -3.06 2.54
CA ASP A 320 -8.02 -3.81 3.73
C ASP A 320 -8.56 -5.20 3.37
N MET A 321 -8.32 -6.18 4.24
CA MET A 321 -8.70 -7.56 3.96
C MET A 321 -10.23 -7.74 3.86
N SER A 322 -11.02 -6.86 4.47
CA SER A 322 -12.49 -6.93 4.42
C SER A 322 -12.99 -6.50 3.06
N LEU A 323 -12.47 -5.39 2.52
CA LEU A 323 -12.69 -4.95 1.15
C LEU A 323 -12.24 -6.03 0.17
N GLU A 324 -11.01 -6.52 0.30
CA GLU A 324 -10.49 -7.57 -0.59
C GLU A 324 -11.42 -8.79 -0.60
N ALA A 325 -11.84 -9.26 0.57
CA ALA A 325 -12.81 -10.36 0.70
C ALA A 325 -14.15 -10.04 0.05
N ASN A 326 -14.71 -8.84 0.28
CA ASN A 326 -16.00 -8.44 -0.26
C ASN A 326 -15.97 -8.29 -1.79
N VAL A 327 -14.86 -7.80 -2.35
CA VAL A 327 -14.65 -7.64 -3.79
C VAL A 327 -14.57 -9.01 -4.49
N ILE A 328 -13.84 -9.97 -3.92
CA ILE A 328 -13.76 -11.34 -4.48
C ILE A 328 -15.00 -12.19 -4.17
N GLY A 329 -16.01 -11.62 -3.50
CA GLY A 329 -17.24 -12.30 -3.14
C GLY A 329 -17.05 -13.39 -2.07
N ARG A 330 -16.05 -13.25 -1.20
CA ARG A 330 -15.88 -14.12 -0.04
C ARG A 330 -16.58 -13.53 1.18
N PRO A 331 -17.26 -14.37 1.99
CA PRO A 331 -17.80 -13.94 3.27
C PRO A 331 -16.65 -13.43 4.16
N HIS A 332 -16.98 -12.46 5.03
CA HIS A 332 -16.04 -11.73 5.88
C HIS A 332 -14.93 -12.61 6.48
N VAL A 333 -13.70 -12.09 6.50
CA VAL A 333 -12.49 -12.77 7.02
C VAL A 333 -12.64 -13.32 8.45
N TRP A 334 -13.57 -12.76 9.22
CA TRP A 334 -13.86 -13.12 10.60
C TRP A 334 -14.86 -14.27 10.78
N SER A 335 -15.61 -14.65 9.73
CA SER A 335 -16.76 -15.56 9.87
C SER A 335 -16.57 -16.96 9.29
N PHE A 336 -15.39 -17.32 8.76
CA PHE A 336 -15.20 -18.62 8.10
C PHE A 336 -13.96 -19.41 8.50
N ASN A 337 -14.08 -20.72 8.30
CA ASN A 337 -13.00 -21.69 8.42
C ASN A 337 -11.88 -21.46 7.37
N LYS A 338 -12.13 -20.81 6.22
CA LYS A 338 -11.07 -20.46 5.26
C LYS A 338 -10.53 -19.05 5.52
N PHE A 339 -9.46 -18.94 6.31
CA PHE A 339 -8.91 -17.64 6.72
C PHE A 339 -8.00 -16.99 5.66
N CYS A 340 -7.38 -17.77 4.77
CA CYS A 340 -6.44 -17.23 3.78
C CYS A 340 -7.11 -16.88 2.46
N LEU A 341 -7.01 -15.61 2.04
CA LEU A 341 -7.50 -15.13 0.74
C LEU A 341 -6.77 -15.81 -0.43
N ILE A 342 -5.48 -16.10 -0.26
CA ILE A 342 -4.61 -16.67 -1.30
C ILE A 342 -4.73 -18.20 -1.36
N CYS A 343 -4.29 -18.93 -0.34
CA CYS A 343 -4.15 -20.39 -0.39
C CYS A 343 -5.42 -21.18 -0.04
N LYS A 344 -6.51 -20.51 0.32
CA LYS A 344 -7.80 -21.14 0.69
C LYS A 344 -7.72 -22.17 1.83
N ALA A 345 -6.68 -22.12 2.66
CA ALA A 345 -6.47 -23.06 3.75
C ALA A 345 -7.62 -23.01 4.79
N ASP A 346 -8.13 -24.18 5.14
CA ASP A 346 -9.18 -24.40 6.14
C ASP A 346 -8.62 -24.42 7.57
N LYS A 347 -9.34 -23.81 8.52
CA LYS A 347 -9.14 -23.84 9.99
C LYS A 347 -9.70 -25.12 10.63
N LYS A 348 -10.08 -26.12 9.82
CA LYS A 348 -10.91 -27.31 10.12
C LYS A 348 -12.43 -27.06 10.05
N MET A 349 -13.10 -28.08 9.49
CA MET A 349 -14.53 -28.30 9.25
C MET A 349 -15.20 -27.59 8.07
N SER A 350 -15.90 -28.43 7.30
CA SER A 350 -16.72 -28.18 6.11
C SER A 350 -17.91 -27.28 6.37
N PHE A 351 -18.31 -26.46 5.38
CA PHE A 351 -19.69 -26.39 4.89
C PHE A 351 -19.72 -25.65 3.54
N ASP A 352 -20.48 -26.22 2.60
CA ASP A 352 -20.78 -25.64 1.29
C ASP A 352 -21.68 -24.42 1.42
N MET A 353 -21.24 -23.29 0.87
CA MET A 353 -22.10 -22.15 0.57
C MET A 353 -21.67 -21.55 -0.77
N GLN A 354 -22.49 -21.81 -1.79
CA GLN A 354 -22.38 -21.19 -3.09
C GLN A 354 -22.86 -19.74 -2.98
N PHE A 355 -21.94 -18.78 -3.11
CA PHE A 355 -22.28 -17.37 -3.29
C PHE A 355 -22.00 -16.98 -4.74
N GLN A 356 -23.07 -16.67 -5.48
CA GLN A 356 -23.04 -16.16 -6.85
C GLN A 356 -23.16 -14.63 -6.82
N ALA A 357 -22.00 -13.98 -6.84
CA ALA A 357 -21.85 -12.63 -7.35
C ALA A 357 -21.24 -12.75 -8.76
N GLU A 358 -21.53 -11.83 -9.68
CA GLU A 358 -20.65 -11.61 -10.83
C GLU A 358 -19.27 -11.21 -10.26
N ARG A 359 -18.33 -12.15 -10.31
CA ARG A 359 -17.02 -12.05 -9.68
C ARG A 359 -16.13 -11.17 -10.54
N MET A 360 -15.37 -10.27 -9.92
CA MET A 360 -14.08 -9.94 -10.50
C MET A 360 -13.19 -11.16 -10.27
N ASP A 361 -12.89 -11.90 -11.33
CA ASP A 361 -12.02 -13.06 -11.28
C ASP A 361 -10.55 -12.59 -11.19
N PHE A 362 -10.19 -12.05 -10.02
CA PHE A 362 -8.79 -11.88 -9.67
C PHE A 362 -8.22 -13.26 -9.34
N GLU A 363 -7.18 -13.64 -10.09
CA GLU A 363 -6.37 -14.79 -9.71
C GLU A 363 -5.79 -14.56 -8.30
N PRO A 364 -5.66 -15.60 -7.45
CA PRO A 364 -5.14 -15.45 -6.10
C PRO A 364 -3.77 -14.76 -6.03
N GLU A 365 -2.97 -14.89 -7.08
CA GLU A 365 -1.65 -14.29 -7.25
C GLU A 365 -1.71 -12.76 -7.45
N MET A 366 -2.87 -12.24 -7.85
CA MET A 366 -3.11 -10.82 -8.08
C MET A 366 -3.64 -10.10 -6.84
N ILE A 367 -3.80 -10.79 -5.72
CA ILE A 367 -4.23 -10.22 -4.43
C ILE A 367 -2.98 -9.89 -3.61
N ILE A 368 -2.79 -8.60 -3.28
CA ILE A 368 -1.70 -8.12 -2.43
C ILE A 368 -2.24 -7.92 -1.01
N PRO A 369 -1.98 -8.85 -0.07
CA PRO A 369 -2.40 -8.66 1.31
C PRO A 369 -1.67 -7.47 1.93
N SER A 370 -2.39 -6.58 2.60
CA SER A 370 -1.79 -5.43 3.30
C SER A 370 -0.82 -5.89 4.40
N PRO A 371 0.50 -5.67 4.27
CA PRO A 371 1.47 -6.09 5.29
C PRO A 371 1.23 -5.40 6.63
N LEU A 372 0.76 -4.15 6.59
CA LEU A 372 0.43 -3.38 7.78
C LEU A 372 -0.72 -4.03 8.56
N HIS A 373 -1.77 -4.51 7.87
CA HIS A 373 -2.87 -5.19 8.54
C HIS A 373 -2.45 -6.52 9.16
N VAL A 374 -1.56 -7.26 8.49
CA VAL A 374 -0.98 -8.49 9.06
C VAL A 374 -0.18 -8.17 10.32
N ILE A 375 0.70 -7.16 10.27
CA ILE A 375 1.52 -6.74 11.42
C ILE A 375 0.64 -6.26 12.57
N LEU A 376 -0.38 -5.44 12.31
CA LEU A 376 -1.31 -4.94 13.34
C LEU A 376 -2.14 -6.07 13.94
N GLY A 377 -2.57 -7.05 13.14
CA GLY A 377 -3.24 -8.25 13.63
C GLY A 377 -2.35 -9.05 14.58
N LEU A 378 -1.11 -9.35 14.15
CA LEU A 378 -0.12 -10.05 14.98
C LEU A 378 0.20 -9.30 16.27
N ALA A 379 0.36 -7.97 16.21
CA ALA A 379 0.58 -7.14 17.38
C ALA A 379 -0.60 -7.20 18.35
N THR A 380 -1.84 -7.18 17.83
CA THR A 380 -3.05 -7.30 18.66
C THR A 380 -3.13 -8.67 19.34
N ASP A 381 -2.82 -9.75 18.62
CA ASP A 381 -2.81 -11.10 19.18
C ASP A 381 -1.72 -11.27 20.23
N TYR A 382 -0.54 -10.68 19.99
CA TYR A 382 0.55 -10.63 20.97
C TYR A 382 0.15 -9.87 22.24
N LEU A 383 -0.48 -8.70 22.10
CA LEU A 383 -0.98 -7.92 23.24
C LEU A 383 -2.03 -8.69 24.04
N LYS A 384 -2.97 -9.38 23.37
CA LYS A 384 -3.94 -10.26 24.05
C LYS A 384 -3.28 -11.43 24.76
N ALA A 385 -2.23 -12.00 24.19
CA ALA A 385 -1.46 -13.06 24.84
C ALA A 385 -0.74 -12.53 26.09
N LEU A 386 -0.13 -11.34 26.01
CA LEU A 386 0.47 -10.67 27.16
C LEU A 386 -0.56 -10.33 28.24
N GLU A 387 -1.74 -9.84 27.87
CA GLU A 387 -2.84 -9.56 28.80
C GLU A 387 -3.29 -10.83 29.53
N LYS A 388 -3.43 -11.97 28.82
CA LYS A 388 -3.73 -13.26 29.45
C LYS A 388 -2.64 -13.72 30.41
N ILE A 389 -1.37 -13.51 30.06
CA ILE A 389 -0.23 -13.84 30.93
C ILE A 389 -0.26 -12.93 32.16
N ALA A 390 -0.49 -11.64 31.99
CA ALA A 390 -0.58 -10.68 33.09
C ALA A 390 -1.72 -11.03 34.06
N LEU A 391 -2.93 -11.32 33.55
CA LEU A 391 -4.05 -11.80 34.35
C LEU A 391 -3.73 -13.12 35.07
N GLY A 392 -2.97 -14.01 34.43
CA GLY A 392 -2.50 -15.25 35.03
C GLY A 392 -1.49 -15.01 36.16
N ILE A 393 -0.57 -14.06 36.00
CA ILE A 393 0.42 -13.66 37.00
C ILE A 393 -0.26 -12.99 38.19
N ASP A 394 -1.20 -12.05 37.95
CA ASP A 394 -1.95 -11.40 39.02
C ASP A 394 -2.76 -12.41 39.83
N ARG A 395 -3.36 -13.41 39.16
CA ARG A 395 -4.03 -14.52 39.82
C ARG A 395 -3.07 -15.38 40.65
N LEU A 396 -1.89 -15.69 40.12
CA LEU A 396 -0.84 -16.45 40.84
C LEU A 396 -0.30 -15.69 42.06
N ILE A 397 -0.11 -14.38 41.94
CA ILE A 397 0.29 -13.50 43.04
C ILE A 397 -0.82 -13.46 44.09
N TYR A 398 -2.07 -13.32 43.68
CA TYR A 398 -3.23 -13.33 44.57
C TYR A 398 -3.37 -14.67 45.31
N GLU A 399 -3.28 -15.79 44.60
CA GLU A 399 -3.34 -17.14 45.19
C GLU A 399 -2.20 -17.37 46.19
N ARG A 400 -0.99 -16.87 45.90
CA ARG A 400 0.16 -17.01 46.81
C ARG A 400 0.10 -16.07 48.00
N MET A 401 -0.44 -14.85 47.83
CA MET A 401 -0.75 -13.95 48.94
C MET A 401 -1.86 -14.52 49.83
N ASP A 402 -2.92 -15.11 49.26
CA ASP A 402 -4.00 -15.77 50.01
C ASP A 402 -3.46 -16.96 50.81
N GLN A 403 -2.61 -17.80 50.21
CA GLN A 403 -1.91 -18.89 50.93
C GLN A 403 -1.05 -18.38 52.09
N LEU A 404 -0.28 -17.29 51.87
CA LEU A 404 0.52 -16.67 52.92
C LEU A 404 -0.36 -16.11 54.05
N LEU A 405 -1.41 -15.36 53.72
CA LEU A 405 -2.33 -14.78 54.71
C LEU A 405 -3.05 -15.87 55.52
N GLN A 406 -3.45 -16.97 54.89
CA GLN A 406 -3.99 -18.14 55.58
C GLN A 406 -2.97 -18.80 56.51
N SER A 407 -1.70 -18.89 56.11
CA SER A 407 -0.63 -19.41 56.98
C SER A 407 -0.39 -18.57 58.23
N TYR A 408 -0.74 -17.27 58.19
CA TYR A 408 -0.69 -16.36 59.34
C TYR A 408 -1.99 -16.32 60.15
N GLY A 409 -3.00 -17.15 59.83
CA GLY A 409 -4.28 -17.20 60.55
C GLY A 409 -5.21 -16.02 60.29
N ILE A 410 -4.97 -15.22 59.24
CA ILE A 410 -5.79 -14.06 58.91
C ILE A 410 -6.99 -14.52 58.08
N ALA A 411 -8.21 -14.40 58.64
CA ALA A 411 -9.43 -14.91 58.02
C ALA A 411 -9.91 -14.06 56.82
N LYS A 412 -10.45 -14.76 55.82
CA LYS A 412 -10.84 -14.30 54.46
C LYS A 412 -11.81 -13.10 54.39
N GLN A 413 -12.45 -12.72 55.49
CA GLN A 413 -13.57 -11.78 55.49
C GLN A 413 -13.16 -10.30 55.30
N ALA A 414 -11.90 -9.92 55.50
CA ALA A 414 -11.47 -8.52 55.42
C ALA A 414 -11.11 -8.02 54.00
N TRP A 415 -10.80 -8.91 53.05
CA TRP A 415 -10.21 -8.51 51.75
C TRP A 415 -11.22 -8.36 50.60
N ASN A 416 -12.35 -9.05 50.65
CA ASN A 416 -13.34 -9.02 49.56
C ASN A 416 -14.11 -7.69 49.44
N HIS A 417 -14.01 -6.78 50.40
CA HIS A 417 -14.71 -5.48 50.35
C HIS A 417 -13.93 -4.35 49.69
N SER A 418 -12.63 -4.51 49.41
CA SER A 418 -11.79 -3.46 48.81
C SER A 418 -11.37 -3.72 47.36
N TRP A 419 -11.67 -4.88 46.77
CA TRP A 419 -11.29 -5.19 45.39
C TRP A 419 -12.49 -5.09 44.43
N THR A 420 -12.86 -3.87 44.06
CA THR A 420 -13.80 -3.63 42.95
C THR A 420 -13.02 -3.70 41.64
N GLY A 421 -12.86 -4.90 41.08
CA GLY A 421 -12.12 -5.14 39.84
C GLY A 421 -12.57 -4.23 38.68
N LYS A 422 -11.87 -3.11 38.50
CA LYS A 422 -11.88 -2.27 37.31
C LYS A 422 -10.44 -1.88 36.98
N PHE A 423 -9.89 -2.59 36.00
CA PHE A 423 -8.89 -2.08 35.07
C PHE A 423 -9.28 -2.52 33.67
#